data_AF-A0A846AZJ7-F1
#
_entry.id   AF-A0A846AZJ7-F1
#
_cell.length_a   1.000
_cell.length_b   1.000
_cell.length_c   1.000
_cell.angle_alpha   90.00
_cell.angle_beta   90.00
_cell.angle_gamma   90.00
#
_symmetry.space_group_name_H-M   'P 1'
#
loop_
_entity.id
_entity.type
_entity.pdbx_description
1 polymer ?
#
loop_
_entity_poly.entity_id
_entity_poly.type
_entity_poly.pdbx_seq_one_letter_code
_entity_poly.pdbx_strand_id
1 'polypeptide(L)' 'MNNYPNFSSDGYQIIRELGHNNIGGRVTYLAENIQTQKKVVIKQFQFAKLGA' A
#
# COMPACT_ATOMS: atom_id res chain seq x y z
N MET A 1 -0.29 6.13 15.63
CA MET A 1 -1.17 5.75 14.50
C MET A 1 -0.31 5.73 13.25
N ASN A 2 -0.20 4.58 12.58
CA ASN A 2 0.55 4.51 11.32
C ASN A 2 -0.29 5.19 10.23
N ASN A 3 0.25 6.22 9.60
CA ASN A 3 -0.40 6.96 8.52
C ASN A 3 -0.23 6.18 7.21
N TYR A 4 -0.97 5.08 7.06
CA TYR A 4 -0.95 4.29 5.83
C TYR A 4 -1.87 4.90 4.76
N PRO A 5 -1.57 4.71 3.46
CA PRO A 5 -2.49 5.06 2.39
C PRO A 5 -3.83 4.36 2.57
N ASN A 6 -4.93 5.06 2.27
CA ASN A 6 -6.25 4.46 2.31
C ASN A 6 -6.57 3.76 0.98
N PHE A 7 -6.55 2.43 0.99
CA PHE A 7 -6.96 1.59 -0.15
C PHE A 7 -8.37 0.99 0.02
N SER A 8 -9.18 1.52 0.95
CA SER A 8 -10.54 1.01 1.20
C SER A 8 -11.44 1.14 -0.03
N SER A 9 -11.23 2.19 -0.84
CA SER A 9 -11.94 2.38 -2.11
C SER A 9 -11.64 1.27 -3.14
N ASP A 10 -10.46 0.66 -3.05
CA ASP A 10 -10.05 -0.49 -3.87
C ASP A 10 -10.41 -1.83 -3.21
N GLY A 11 -11.04 -1.81 -2.03
CA GLY A 11 -11.45 -3.00 -1.28
C GLY A 11 -10.37 -3.62 -0.40
N TYR A 12 -9.33 -2.87 -0.02
CA TYR A 12 -8.23 -3.36 0.79
C TYR A 12 -7.97 -2.54 2.05
N GLN A 13 -7.75 -3.23 3.17
CA GLN A 13 -7.32 -2.64 4.42
C GLN A 13 -5.85 -2.97 4.70
N ILE A 14 -4.99 -1.96 4.84
CA ILE A 14 -3.59 -2.18 5.21
C ILE A 14 -3.50 -2.61 6.68
N ILE A 15 -2.75 -3.68 6.93
CA ILE A 15 -2.42 -4.18 8.27
C ILE A 15 -1.08 -3.62 8.73
N ARG A 16 -0.04 -3.78 7.90
CA ARG A 16 1.32 -3.28 8.19
C ARG A 16 2.18 -3.18 6.93
N GLU A 17 3.23 -2.38 7.00
CA GLU A 17 4.31 -2.39 6.02
C GLU A 17 5.16 -3.67 6.13
N LEU A 18 5.57 -4.21 4.99
CA LEU A 18 6.50 -5.34 4.86
C LEU A 18 7.88 -4.90 4.37
N GLY A 19 7.97 -3.76 3.70
CA GLY A 19 9.25 -3.16 3.31
C GLY A 19 9.09 -1.90 2.48
N HIS A 20 10.09 -1.03 2.56
CA HIS A 20 10.12 0.27 1.90
C HIS A 20 11.47 0.46 1.21
N ASN A 21 11.42 0.66 -0.11
CA ASN A 21 12.57 1.05 -0.92
C ASN A 21 12.36 2.50 -1.39
N ASN A 22 12.90 3.45 -0.62
CA ASN A 22 12.77 4.88 -0.86
C ASN A 22 13.39 5.30 -2.21
N ILE A 23 14.54 4.71 -2.57
CA ILE A 23 15.28 5.06 -3.80
C ILE A 23 14.43 4.71 -5.03
N GLY A 24 13.76 3.56 -5.00
CA GLY A 24 12.88 3.11 -6.08
C GLY A 24 11.42 3.56 -5.94
N GLY A 25 11.09 4.38 -4.94
CA GLY A 25 9.72 4.81 -4.65
C GLY A 25 8.74 3.67 -4.40
N ARG A 26 9.19 2.53 -3.83
CA ARG A 26 8.35 1.34 -3.66
C ARG A 26 8.06 1.07 -2.19
N VAL A 27 6.79 0.95 -1.83
CA VAL A 27 6.36 0.43 -0.52
C VAL A 27 5.58 -0.87 -0.71
N THR A 28 5.86 -1.86 0.14
CA THR A 28 5.15 -3.14 0.15
C THR A 28 4.35 -3.28 1.44
N TYR A 29 3.07 -3.58 1.33
CA TYR A 29 2.16 -3.72 2.47
C TYR A 29 1.59 -5.12 2.55
N LEU A 30 1.37 -5.59 3.78
CA LEU A 30 0.41 -6.65 4.07
C LEU A 30 -0.96 -5.99 4.22
N ALA A 31 -1.93 -6.47 3.46
CA ALA A 31 -3.31 -6.00 3.52
C ALA A 31 -4.28 -7.18 3.60
N GLU A 32 -5.52 -6.89 3.95
CA GLU A 32 -6.65 -7.80 3.85
C GLU A 32 -7.61 -7.30 2.77
N ASN A 33 -8.07 -8.20 1.90
CA ASN A 33 -9.17 -7.91 1.01
C ASN A 33 -10.48 -7.96 1.82
N ILE A 34 -11.19 -6.84 1.88
CA ILE A 34 -12.36 -6.61 2.76
C ILE A 34 -13.54 -7.54 2.45
N GLN A 35 -13.66 -8.01 1.20
CA GLN A 35 -14.76 -8.88 0.81
C GLN A 35 -14.48 -10.36 1.11
N THR A 36 -13.23 -10.78 0.89
CA THR A 36 -12.84 -12.19 0.95
C THR A 36 -12.12 -12.58 2.23
N GLN A 37 -11.76 -11.59 3.07
CA GLN A 37 -10.94 -11.76 4.26
C GLN A 37 -9.59 -12.44 3.99
N LYS A 38 -9.12 -12.41 2.74
CA LYS A 38 -7.84 -12.99 2.36
C LYS A 38 -6.72 -11.98 2.56
N LYS A 39 -5.62 -12.44 3.16
CA LYS A 39 -4.38 -11.68 3.23
C LYS A 39 -3.74 -11.59 1.86
N VAL A 40 -3.36 -10.38 1.47
CA VAL A 40 -2.72 -10.06 0.19
C VAL A 40 -1.50 -9.18 0.40
N VAL A 41 -0.64 -9.12 -0.61
CA VAL A 41 0.51 -8.22 -0.65
C VAL A 41 0.25 -7.12 -1.67
N ILE A 42 0.31 -5.87 -1.23
CA ILE A 42 0.20 -4.69 -2.11
C ILE A 42 1.61 -4.14 -2.35
N LYS A 43 1.96 -3.88 -3.62
CA LYS A 43 3.18 -3.17 -4.01
C LYS A 43 2.78 -1.81 -4.58
N GLN A 44 2.98 -0.75 -3.80
CA GLN A 44 2.76 0.62 -4.23
C GLN A 44 4.05 1.15 -4.86
N PHE A 45 3.93 1.75 -6.06
CA PHE A 45 5.02 2.46 -6.72
C PHE A 45 4.65 3.95 -6.81
N GLN A 46 5.51 4.80 -6.26
CA GLN A 46 5.39 6.25 -6.23
C GLN A 46 6.36 6.80 -7.26
N PHE A 47 5.84 7.17 -8.42
CA PHE A 47 6.62 7.81 -9.47
C PHE A 47 6.65 9.32 -9.24
N ALA A 48 7.79 9.95 -9.57
CA ALA A 48 7.87 11.40 -9.62
C ALA A 48 6.81 11.92 -10.58
N LYS A 49 5.95 12.83 -10.12
CA LYS A 49 5.08 13.58 -11.00
C LYS A 49 5.93 14.69 -11.61
N LEU A 50 6.00 14.77 -12.94
CA LEU A 50 6.46 15.98 -13.61
C LEU A 50 5.55 17.13 -13.11
N GLY A 51 6.17 18.23 -12.69
CA GLY A 51 5.59 19.26 -11.82
C GLY A 51 4.24 19.82 -12.23
N ALA A 52 3.52 20.32 -11.21
CA ALA A 52 2.36 21.19 -11.32
C ALA A 52 2.73 22.57 -11.90
#